data_AF-A0A925N997-F1
#
_entry.id   AF-A0A925N997-F1
#
_cell.length_a   1.000
_cell.length_b   1.000
_cell.length_c   1.000
_cell.angle_alpha   90.00
_cell.angle_beta   90.00
_cell.angle_gamma   90.00
#
_symmetry.space_group_name_H-M   'P 1'
#
loop_
_entity.id
_entity.type
_entity.pdbx_description
1 polymer ?
#
loop_
_entity_poly.entity_id
_entity_poly.type
_entity_poly.pdbx_seq_one_letter_code
_entity_poly.pdbx_strand_id
1 'polypeptide(L)'
;MPEPIHATNADAPLPPDWSALWGDVLRVRAAAAAVSELNTQGLSPASAALLSLYRPLLGSAWCVAQLGQSLDGCVATHSGDSYFVTGPQSLLHLHRLRALCDAVLVGAGTVAADNPQLTTRRVPGASPTRVV
;
A
#
# COMPACT_ATOMS: atom_id res chain seq x y z
N MET A 1 -4.16 -18.09 -22.08
CA MET A 1 -4.36 -17.29 -20.86
C MET A 1 -3.84 -18.10 -19.70
N PRO A 2 -2.77 -17.70 -19.00
CA PRO A 2 -2.36 -18.40 -17.79
C PRO A 2 -3.46 -18.25 -16.73
N GLU A 3 -3.78 -19.35 -16.05
CA GLU A 3 -4.70 -19.37 -14.92
C GLU A 3 -4.15 -18.49 -13.78
N PRO A 4 -5.00 -17.71 -13.08
CA PRO A 4 -4.56 -16.93 -11.95
C PRO A 4 -4.04 -17.86 -10.85
N ILE A 5 -2.83 -17.58 -10.36
CA ILE A 5 -2.26 -18.24 -9.19
C ILE A 5 -3.24 -18.02 -8.03
N HIS A 6 -3.87 -19.09 -7.54
CA HIS A 6 -4.90 -19.03 -6.51
C HIS A 6 -4.36 -18.39 -5.22
N ALA A 7 -4.51 -17.07 -5.08
CA ALA A 7 -4.28 -16.35 -3.83
C ALA A 7 -5.46 -16.65 -2.91
N THR A 8 -5.39 -17.76 -2.19
CA THR A 8 -6.27 -18.06 -1.06
C THR A 8 -6.15 -16.94 -0.02
N ASN A 9 -7.29 -16.38 0.40
CA ASN A 9 -7.48 -15.35 1.45
C ASN A 9 -7.67 -13.87 1.03
N ALA A 10 -8.27 -13.58 -0.12
CA ALA A 10 -8.71 -12.23 -0.47
C ALA A 10 -9.63 -11.56 0.60
N ASP A 11 -10.24 -12.36 1.49
CA ASP A 11 -11.34 -11.95 2.37
C ASP A 11 -11.00 -12.01 3.87
N ALA A 12 -9.73 -12.06 4.28
CA ALA A 12 -9.42 -11.93 5.70
C ALA A 12 -9.95 -10.56 6.18
N PRO A 13 -10.96 -10.51 7.06
CA PRO A 13 -11.62 -9.27 7.42
C PRO A 13 -10.62 -8.37 8.15
N LEU A 14 -10.64 -7.08 7.83
CA LEU A 14 -9.87 -6.12 8.60
C LEU A 14 -10.36 -6.12 10.04
N PRO A 15 -9.48 -5.86 11.02
CA PRO A 15 -9.89 -5.70 12.40
C PRO A 15 -11.00 -4.65 12.50
N PRO A 16 -12.00 -4.83 13.38
CA PRO A 16 -13.19 -3.97 13.44
C PRO A 16 -12.84 -2.50 13.74
N ASP A 17 -11.75 -2.27 14.47
CA ASP A 17 -11.23 -0.95 14.85
C ASP A 17 -10.32 -0.31 13.77
N TRP A 18 -9.98 -1.05 12.71
CA TRP A 18 -9.04 -0.59 11.68
C TRP A 18 -9.53 0.64 10.92
N SER A 19 -10.83 0.71 10.59
CA SER A 19 -11.36 1.82 9.80
C SER A 19 -11.21 3.17 10.53
N ALA A 20 -11.53 3.18 11.82
CA ALA A 20 -11.38 4.36 12.67
C ALA A 20 -9.91 4.76 12.82
N LEU A 21 -9.03 3.78 13.12
CA LEU A 21 -7.60 4.01 13.23
C LEU A 21 -7.00 4.53 11.91
N TRP A 22 -7.43 3.99 10.76
CA TRP A 22 -6.94 4.42 9.45
C TRP A 22 -7.32 5.86 9.16
N GLY A 23 -8.54 6.28 9.49
CA GLY A 23 -8.95 7.69 9.39
C GLY A 23 -8.05 8.61 10.22
N ASP A 24 -7.68 8.16 11.42
CA ASP A 24 -6.80 8.91 12.30
C ASP A 24 -5.35 8.99 11.80
N VAL A 25 -4.84 7.89 11.23
CA VAL A 25 -3.55 7.85 10.54
C VAL A 25 -3.50 8.86 9.39
N LEU A 26 -4.54 8.92 8.55
CA LEU A 26 -4.61 9.89 7.46
C LEU A 26 -4.66 11.34 7.97
N ARG A 27 -5.42 11.59 9.04
CA ARG A 27 -5.48 12.91 9.69
C ARG A 27 -4.09 13.35 10.17
N VAL A 28 -3.40 12.50 10.93
CA VAL A 28 -2.06 12.81 11.45
C VAL A 28 -1.08 13.05 10.30
N ARG A 29 -1.12 12.22 9.26
CA ARG A 29 -0.26 12.38 8.09
C ARG A 29 -0.51 13.69 7.34
N ALA A 30 -1.78 14.04 7.10
CA ALA A 30 -2.17 15.23 6.37
C ALA A 30 -1.85 16.53 7.14
N ALA A 31 -1.98 16.50 8.47
CA ALA A 31 -1.66 17.64 9.33
C ALA A 31 -0.15 17.77 9.64
N ALA A 32 0.68 16.82 9.18
CA ALA A 32 2.08 16.68 9.61
C ALA A 32 2.21 16.68 11.16
N ALA A 33 1.21 16.09 11.82
CA ALA A 33 1.08 16.07 13.26
C ALA A 33 1.98 14.99 13.89
N ALA A 34 2.19 15.05 15.21
CA ALA A 34 3.03 14.08 15.89
C ALA A 34 2.34 12.70 15.92
N VAL A 35 3.09 11.63 15.69
CA VAL A 35 2.56 10.23 15.75
C VAL A 35 1.97 9.90 17.13
N SER A 36 2.41 10.58 18.19
CA SER A 36 1.82 10.48 19.53
C SER A 36 0.36 10.95 19.63
N GLU A 37 -0.13 11.67 18.62
CA GLU A 37 -1.53 12.13 18.54
C GLU A 37 -2.49 11.08 17.96
N LEU A 38 -1.99 9.89 17.60
CA LEU A 38 -2.85 8.79 17.19
C LEU A 38 -3.63 8.24 18.39
N ASN A 39 -4.92 7.99 18.22
CA ASN A 39 -5.73 7.28 19.19
C ASN A 39 -5.41 5.78 19.15
N THR A 40 -4.54 5.34 20.05
CA THR A 40 -4.17 3.92 20.21
C THR A 40 -4.90 3.23 21.37
N GLN A 41 -5.87 3.89 22.00
CA GLN A 41 -6.58 3.32 23.14
C GLN A 41 -7.51 2.19 22.69
N GLY A 42 -7.37 1.02 23.31
CA GLY A 42 -8.26 -0.12 23.06
C GLY A 42 -8.07 -0.78 21.70
N LEU A 43 -6.95 -0.53 21.01
CA LEU A 43 -6.67 -1.19 19.74
C LEU A 43 -6.57 -2.70 19.91
N SER A 44 -7.18 -3.42 18.97
CA SER A 44 -7.00 -4.87 18.85
C SER A 44 -5.53 -5.19 18.55
N PRO A 45 -5.01 -6.37 18.95
CA PRO A 45 -3.64 -6.78 18.61
C PRO A 45 -3.35 -6.73 17.10
N ALA A 46 -4.36 -7.04 16.27
CA ALA A 46 -4.24 -7.00 14.82
C ALA A 46 -4.14 -5.56 14.28
N SER A 47 -4.92 -4.61 14.80
CA SER A 47 -4.79 -3.18 14.45
C SER A 47 -3.46 -2.60 14.94
N ALA A 48 -2.99 -3.00 16.12
CA ALA A 48 -1.68 -2.60 16.63
C ALA A 48 -0.53 -3.12 15.74
N ALA A 49 -0.63 -4.35 15.24
CA ALA A 49 0.34 -4.91 14.29
C ALA A 49 0.34 -4.16 12.96
N LEU A 50 -0.85 -3.88 12.39
CA LEU A 50 -0.97 -3.08 11.18
C LEU A 50 -0.45 -1.65 11.37
N LEU A 51 -0.74 -1.01 12.50
CA LEU A 51 -0.21 0.32 12.80
C LEU A 51 1.32 0.29 12.85
N SER A 52 1.90 -0.73 13.49
CA SER A 52 3.35 -0.87 13.58
C SER A 52 4.03 -0.94 12.22
N LEU A 53 3.38 -1.54 11.21
CA LEU A 53 3.86 -1.58 9.83
C LEU A 53 3.92 -0.18 9.17
N TYR A 54 2.90 0.66 9.38
CA TYR A 54 2.81 1.98 8.72
C TYR A 54 3.42 3.11 9.54
N ARG A 55 3.62 2.94 10.85
CA ARG A 55 4.13 3.96 11.77
C ARG A 55 5.42 4.64 11.28
N PRO A 56 6.42 3.94 10.71
CA PRO A 56 7.63 4.59 10.21
C PRO A 56 7.36 5.61 9.10
N LEU A 57 6.30 5.41 8.31
CA LEU A 57 5.90 6.31 7.21
C LEU A 57 5.18 7.58 7.70
N LEU A 58 4.95 7.71 9.01
CA LEU A 58 4.39 8.92 9.60
C LEU A 58 5.47 9.85 10.17
N GLY A 59 6.74 9.44 10.09
CA GLY A 59 7.88 10.26 10.47
C GLY A 59 8.25 11.29 9.40
N SER A 60 9.36 12.01 9.64
CA SER A 60 9.93 12.95 8.68
C SER A 60 10.54 12.25 7.46
N ALA A 61 10.72 13.02 6.37
CA ALA A 61 11.23 12.65 5.04
C ALA A 61 11.74 11.20 4.88
N TRP A 62 11.00 10.42 4.12
CA TRP A 62 11.29 9.01 3.84
C TRP A 62 11.05 8.70 2.36
N CYS A 63 11.65 7.61 1.89
CA CYS A 63 11.36 6.99 0.62
C CYS A 63 11.06 5.51 0.86
N VAL A 64 9.97 5.01 0.29
CA VAL A 64 9.57 3.60 0.41
C VAL A 64 9.47 3.00 -0.98
N ALA A 65 10.02 1.80 -1.14
CA ALA A 65 9.90 1.01 -2.37
C ALA A 65 8.99 -0.19 -2.10
N GLN A 66 8.01 -0.40 -2.98
CA GLN A 66 7.15 -1.58 -2.99
C GLN A 66 7.46 -2.38 -4.26
N LEU A 67 7.77 -3.67 -4.10
CA LEU A 67 8.09 -4.58 -5.20
C LEU A 67 7.17 -5.81 -5.16
N GLY A 68 6.59 -6.16 -6.30
CA GLY A 68 5.97 -7.46 -6.53
C GLY A 68 6.91 -8.35 -7.32
N GLN A 69 7.28 -9.50 -6.77
CA GLN A 69 8.16 -10.47 -7.42
C GLN A 69 7.72 -11.90 -7.10
N SER A 70 8.08 -12.84 -7.96
CA SER A 70 8.00 -14.27 -7.70
C SER A 70 9.06 -14.71 -6.68
N LEU A 71 8.98 -15.96 -6.20
CA LEU A 71 9.89 -16.48 -5.18
C LEU A 71 11.36 -16.56 -5.67
N ASP A 72 11.55 -16.77 -6.96
CA ASP A 72 12.85 -16.76 -7.65
C ASP A 72 13.35 -15.34 -8.00
N GLY A 73 12.62 -14.30 -7.61
CA GLY A 73 13.06 -12.92 -7.69
C GLY A 73 12.69 -12.19 -8.99
N CYS A 74 11.81 -12.77 -9.81
CA CYS A 74 11.41 -12.20 -11.09
C CYS A 74 10.19 -11.28 -10.93
N VAL A 75 10.21 -10.12 -11.60
CA VAL A 75 9.10 -9.13 -11.60
C VAL A 75 8.16 -9.30 -12.80
N ALA A 76 8.58 -10.08 -13.79
CA ALA A 76 7.84 -10.43 -14.99
C ALA A 76 8.39 -11.75 -15.55
N THR A 77 7.62 -12.41 -16.42
CA THR A 77 8.13 -13.53 -17.22
C THR A 77 9.13 -13.05 -18.29
N HIS A 78 9.81 -14.00 -18.95
CA HIS A 78 10.70 -13.69 -20.09
C HIS A 78 9.97 -13.01 -21.27
N SER A 79 8.66 -13.23 -21.40
CA SER A 79 7.79 -12.56 -22.39
C SER A 79 7.31 -11.18 -21.93
N GLY A 80 7.60 -10.77 -20.70
CA GLY A 80 7.19 -9.49 -20.12
C GLY A 80 5.86 -9.51 -19.38
N ASP A 81 5.24 -10.68 -19.18
CA ASP A 81 3.98 -10.78 -18.44
C ASP A 81 4.22 -10.60 -16.93
N SER A 82 3.63 -9.57 -16.34
CA SER A 82 3.84 -9.16 -14.94
C SER A 82 2.56 -9.16 -14.09
N TYR A 83 1.42 -9.53 -14.70
CA TYR A 83 0.14 -9.55 -14.00
C TYR A 83 0.04 -10.71 -13.00
N PHE A 84 -0.67 -10.46 -11.91
CA PHE A 84 -1.04 -11.46 -10.88
C PHE A 84 0.13 -12.08 -10.09
N VAL A 85 1.33 -11.47 -10.12
CA VAL A 85 2.46 -11.88 -9.26
C VAL A 85 2.11 -11.73 -7.77
N THR A 86 1.30 -10.73 -7.41
CA THR A 86 0.88 -10.47 -6.01
C THR A 86 -0.62 -10.60 -5.81
N GLY A 87 -1.04 -11.03 -4.62
CA GLY A 87 -2.46 -11.18 -4.25
C GLY A 87 -3.18 -9.88 -3.86
N PRO A 88 -4.52 -9.94 -3.65
CA PRO A 88 -5.38 -8.79 -3.33
C PRO A 88 -4.95 -7.98 -2.09
N GLN A 89 -4.39 -8.64 -1.07
CA GLN A 89 -3.93 -8.00 0.16
C GLN A 89 -2.70 -7.10 -0.10
N SER A 90 -1.82 -7.52 -1.02
CA SER A 90 -0.69 -6.68 -1.48
C SER A 90 -1.18 -5.44 -2.21
N LEU A 91 -2.24 -5.56 -3.03
CA LEU A 91 -2.86 -4.41 -3.67
C LEU A 91 -3.44 -3.43 -2.65
N LEU A 92 -4.13 -3.94 -1.61
CA LEU A 92 -4.62 -3.08 -0.51
C LEU A 92 -3.47 -2.39 0.22
N HIS A 93 -2.38 -3.10 0.51
CA HIS A 93 -1.18 -2.52 1.11
C HIS A 93 -0.57 -1.42 0.22
N LEU A 94 -0.39 -1.68 -1.08
CA LEU A 94 0.10 -0.69 -2.05
C LEU A 94 -0.77 0.57 -2.07
N HIS A 95 -2.09 0.43 -2.02
CA HIS A 95 -2.99 1.58 -1.94
C HIS A 95 -2.89 2.34 -0.61
N ARG A 96 -2.62 1.66 0.52
CA ARG A 96 -2.31 2.33 1.79
C ARG A 96 -0.98 3.07 1.73
N LEU A 97 0.06 2.49 1.13
CA LEU A 97 1.33 3.19 0.92
C LEU A 97 1.09 4.47 0.10
N ARG A 98 0.38 4.38 -1.03
CA ARG A 98 0.04 5.55 -1.86
C ARG A 98 -0.73 6.62 -1.10
N ALA A 99 -1.66 6.23 -0.22
CA ALA A 99 -2.42 7.16 0.61
C ALA A 99 -1.55 7.92 1.63
N LEU A 100 -0.39 7.37 2.01
CA LEU A 100 0.54 7.97 2.97
C LEU A 100 1.68 8.75 2.29
N CYS A 101 1.86 8.58 0.98
CA CYS A 101 2.90 9.25 0.20
C CYS A 101 2.41 10.57 -0.39
N ASP A 102 3.28 11.58 -0.45
CA ASP A 102 2.99 12.83 -1.18
C ASP A 102 3.17 12.64 -2.70
N ALA A 103 4.07 11.73 -3.09
CA ALA A 103 4.39 11.41 -4.47
C ALA A 103 4.63 9.90 -4.66
N VAL A 104 4.34 9.42 -5.87
CA VAL A 104 4.67 8.08 -6.35
C VAL A 104 5.51 8.21 -7.60
N LEU A 105 6.67 7.56 -7.60
CA LEU A 105 7.65 7.60 -8.68
C LEU A 105 7.68 6.25 -9.40
N VAL A 106 7.66 6.30 -10.73
CA VAL A 106 7.89 5.14 -11.60
C VAL A 106 8.80 5.54 -12.76
N GLY A 107 9.47 4.59 -13.40
CA GLY A 107 10.22 4.89 -14.62
C GLY A 107 9.33 4.97 -15.86
N ALA A 108 9.78 5.68 -16.90
CA ALA A 108 9.09 5.76 -18.19
C ALA A 108 8.80 4.37 -18.81
N GLY A 109 9.66 3.37 -18.59
CA GLY A 109 9.43 1.99 -19.04
C GLY A 109 8.18 1.37 -18.41
N THR A 110 7.93 1.60 -17.12
CA THR A 110 6.70 1.16 -16.43
C THR A 110 5.47 1.86 -17.02
N VAL A 111 5.58 3.15 -17.35
CA VAL A 111 4.48 3.88 -17.99
C VAL A 111 4.16 3.29 -19.36
N ALA A 112 5.19 3.02 -20.17
CA ALA A 112 5.03 2.47 -21.50
C ALA A 112 4.48 1.04 -21.50
N ALA A 113 4.91 0.20 -20.55
CA ALA A 113 4.51 -1.20 -20.47
C ALA A 113 3.13 -1.39 -19.81
N ASP A 114 2.87 -0.71 -18.68
CA ASP A 114 1.75 -1.03 -17.80
C ASP A 114 0.61 0.01 -17.84
N ASN A 115 0.85 1.20 -18.41
CA ASN A 115 -0.07 2.34 -18.38
C ASN A 115 -0.76 2.55 -17.00
N PRO A 116 0.01 2.68 -15.91
CA PRO A 116 -0.57 2.65 -14.57
C PRO A 116 -1.27 3.97 -14.22
N GLN A 117 -2.41 3.87 -13.55
CA GLN A 117 -3.11 5.07 -13.04
C GLN A 117 -2.39 5.71 -11.84
N LEU A 118 -1.66 4.92 -11.05
CA LEU A 118 -0.89 5.37 -9.87
C LEU A 118 -1.73 6.11 -8.79
N THR A 119 -3.02 5.80 -8.69
CA THR A 119 -3.95 6.43 -7.73
C THR A 119 -4.23 5.58 -6.48
N THR A 120 -4.86 6.21 -5.48
CA THR A 120 -5.40 5.58 -4.27
C THR A 120 -6.90 5.32 -4.48
N ARG A 121 -7.31 4.07 -4.73
CA ARG A 121 -8.70 3.74 -5.12
C ARG A 121 -9.27 2.46 -4.47
N ARG A 122 -8.51 1.84 -3.56
CA ARG A 122 -8.97 0.65 -2.81
C ARG A 122 -9.05 0.88 -1.30
N VAL A 123 -8.63 2.04 -0.81
CA VAL A 123 -8.69 2.46 0.60
C VAL A 123 -8.96 3.97 0.67
N PRO A 124 -9.47 4.49 1.79
CA PRO A 124 -9.56 5.93 2.01
C PRO A 124 -8.17 6.60 1.97
N GLY A 125 -8.09 7.81 1.42
CA GLY A 125 -6.87 8.61 1.34
C GLY A 125 -6.73 9.35 0.01
N ALA A 126 -5.88 10.38 -0.01
CA ALA A 126 -5.60 11.13 -1.24
C ALA A 126 -4.78 10.28 -2.23
N SER A 127 -4.87 10.64 -3.51
CA SER A 127 -3.92 10.10 -4.50
C SER A 127 -2.63 10.93 -4.47
N PRO A 128 -1.46 10.28 -4.50
CA PRO A 128 -0.18 10.99 -4.53
C PRO A 128 0.06 11.68 -5.87
N THR A 129 0.98 12.65 -5.88
CA THR A 129 1.51 13.24 -7.11
C THR A 129 2.25 12.17 -7.92
N ARG A 130 1.99 12.09 -9.23
CA ARG A 130 2.66 11.12 -10.12
C ARG A 130 3.95 11.72 -10.66
N VAL A 131 5.06 11.03 -10.46
CA VAL A 131 6.39 11.41 -10.96
C VAL A 131 6.90 10.31 -11.90
N VAL A 132 7.37 10.71 -13.08
CA VAL A 132 7.89 9.83 -14.14
C VAL A 132 9.27 10.30 -14.56
#